data_AF-A0A194S4V5-F1
#
_entry.id   AF-A0A194S4V5-F1
#
_cell.length_a   1.000
_cell.length_b   1.000
_cell.length_c   1.000
_cell.angle_alpha   90.00
_cell.angle_beta   90.00
_cell.angle_gamma   90.00
#
_symmetry.space_group_name_H-M   'P 1'
#
loop_
_entity.id
_entity.type
_entity.pdbx_description
1 polymer ?
#
loop_
_entity_poly.entity_id
_entity_poly.type
_entity_poly.pdbx_seq_one_letter_code
_entity_poly.pdbx_strand_id
1 'polypeptide(L)'
;MSKIIEFMKVFNSRTCQVVLGAGAMRSAGLKNITAKHLALASQALSIMIALIPYIREAVRRHLNPKQAVMLTEFDKLKRDYQEHQHEIHAKLVAIMSDRLQVHSRSLEGINFEEPAPRGPDTPNAYMEALVKEHNTLHKVLSRFLATETVAAIMGQVFSALDERLVEVFARVEPRSRSARDRMLVDVRYLRERLGELKGVEDNGPGKVRPTRFFFSHSSSRALTLPIIAGSRGARLG
;
A
#
# COMPACT_ATOMS: atom_id res chain seq x y z
N MET A 1 1.78 39.13 8.10
CA MET A 1 2.21 38.09 7.14
C MET A 1 2.91 36.91 7.80
N SER A 2 3.76 37.09 8.82
CA SER A 2 4.41 35.99 9.58
C SER A 2 3.43 34.99 10.24
N LYS A 3 2.28 35.46 10.75
CA LYS A 3 1.25 34.63 11.38
C LYS A 3 0.71 33.50 10.48
N ILE A 4 0.68 33.70 9.15
CA ILE A 4 0.23 32.66 8.21
C ILE A 4 1.25 31.53 8.16
N ILE A 5 2.54 31.85 8.06
CA ILE A 5 3.62 30.86 8.08
C ILE A 5 3.60 30.09 9.40
N GLU A 6 3.45 30.78 10.52
CA GLU A 6 3.37 30.17 11.84
C GLU A 6 2.17 29.22 11.95
N PHE A 7 0.99 29.64 11.49
CA PHE A 7 -0.20 28.79 11.44
C PHE A 7 0.07 27.50 10.65
N MET A 8 0.71 27.59 9.49
CA MET A 8 1.01 26.42 8.65
C MET A 8 2.06 25.50 9.31
N LYS A 9 3.08 26.07 9.97
CA LYS A 9 4.03 25.29 10.77
C LYS A 9 3.32 24.52 11.90
N VAL A 10 2.44 25.20 12.64
CA VAL A 10 1.66 24.60 13.73
C VAL A 10 0.72 23.52 13.20
N PHE A 11 0.03 23.76 12.08
CA PHE A 11 -0.85 22.77 11.45
C PHE A 11 -0.08 21.50 11.07
N ASN A 12 1.07 21.64 10.40
CA ASN A 12 1.88 20.48 9.99
C ASN A 12 2.34 19.68 11.20
N SER A 13 2.96 20.37 12.17
CA SER A 13 3.47 19.76 13.41
C SER A 13 2.37 19.07 14.20
N ARG A 14 1.22 19.73 14.38
CA ARG A 14 0.10 19.15 15.13
C ARG A 14 -0.48 17.92 14.42
N THR A 15 -0.63 17.98 13.10
CA THR A 15 -1.11 16.84 12.29
C THR A 15 -0.17 15.64 12.43
N CYS A 16 1.14 15.87 12.34
CA CYS A 16 2.15 14.83 12.55
C CYS A 16 2.05 14.23 13.95
N GLN A 17 1.99 15.07 14.98
CA GLN A 17 1.85 14.62 16.36
C GLN A 17 0.61 13.74 16.58
N VAL A 18 -0.55 14.13 16.05
CA VAL A 18 -1.79 13.39 16.31
C VAL A 18 -1.85 12.06 15.57
N VAL A 19 -1.21 11.95 14.40
CA VAL A 19 -1.32 10.77 13.52
C VAL A 19 -0.09 9.88 13.57
N LEU A 20 1.11 10.43 13.46
CA LEU A 20 2.36 9.70 13.54
C LEU A 20 2.82 9.52 14.99
N GLY A 21 2.75 10.59 15.80
CA GLY A 21 3.12 10.59 17.22
C GLY A 21 2.08 10.01 18.19
N ALA A 22 1.06 9.33 17.65
CA ALA A 22 -0.07 8.74 18.38
C ALA A 22 -0.79 9.72 19.33
N GLY A 23 -0.69 11.03 19.06
CA GLY A 23 -1.28 12.07 19.91
C GLY A 23 -2.79 11.96 20.02
N ALA A 24 -3.48 11.53 18.95
CA ALA A 24 -4.93 11.38 18.97
C ALA A 24 -5.41 10.29 19.95
N MET A 25 -4.57 9.30 20.29
CA MET A 25 -4.92 8.31 21.31
C MET A 25 -5.03 8.95 22.70
N ARG A 26 -4.18 9.95 22.99
CA ARG A 26 -4.17 10.68 24.26
C ARG A 26 -5.17 11.84 24.28
N SER A 27 -5.28 12.58 23.18
CA SER A 27 -6.06 13.83 23.12
C SER A 27 -7.49 13.66 22.63
N ALA A 28 -7.78 12.60 21.86
CA ALA A 28 -9.11 12.36 21.28
C ALA A 28 -9.71 11.00 21.71
N GLY A 29 -9.07 10.29 22.63
CA GLY A 29 -9.57 9.02 23.19
C GLY A 29 -9.64 7.86 22.19
N LEU A 30 -8.92 7.95 21.06
CA LEU A 30 -8.91 6.87 20.08
C LEU A 30 -8.15 5.65 20.61
N LYS A 31 -8.76 4.47 20.49
CA LYS A 31 -8.08 3.21 20.86
C LYS A 31 -6.89 2.91 19.96
N ASN A 32 -6.99 3.21 18.67
CA ASN A 32 -5.95 2.95 17.67
C ASN A 32 -5.96 4.01 16.55
N ILE A 33 -4.79 4.25 15.97
CA ILE A 33 -4.68 4.97 14.69
C ILE A 33 -4.88 3.98 13.56
N THR A 34 -5.88 4.20 12.70
CA THR A 34 -6.25 3.29 11.62
C THR A 34 -5.80 3.84 10.26
N ALA A 35 -5.79 2.99 9.22
CA ALA A 35 -5.52 3.43 7.85
C ALA A 35 -6.44 4.58 7.39
N LYS A 36 -7.68 4.64 7.90
CA LYS A 36 -8.61 5.75 7.64
C LYS A 36 -8.08 7.07 8.19
N HIS A 37 -7.53 7.07 9.41
CA HIS A 37 -6.95 8.29 10.01
C HIS A 37 -5.72 8.76 9.23
N LEU A 38 -4.86 7.82 8.82
CA LEU A 38 -3.70 8.09 7.97
C LEU A 38 -4.12 8.69 6.62
N ALA A 39 -5.12 8.11 5.96
CA ALA A 39 -5.62 8.58 4.66
C ALA A 39 -6.21 10.00 4.74
N LEU A 40 -7.03 10.28 5.78
CA LEU A 40 -7.59 11.61 6.00
C LEU A 40 -6.52 12.66 6.28
N ALA A 41 -5.50 12.33 7.08
CA ALA A 41 -4.38 13.22 7.32
C ALA A 41 -3.59 13.50 6.05
N SER A 42 -3.28 12.47 5.26
CA SER A 42 -2.63 12.63 3.96
C SER A 42 -3.45 13.51 3.01
N GLN A 43 -4.77 13.35 2.97
CA GLN A 43 -5.65 14.19 2.15
C GLN A 43 -5.63 15.66 2.61
N ALA A 44 -5.68 15.91 3.92
CA ALA A 44 -5.57 17.26 4.48
C ALA A 44 -4.22 17.92 4.14
N LEU A 45 -3.12 17.16 4.19
CA LEU A 45 -1.81 17.63 3.75
C LEU A 45 -1.82 17.95 2.24
N SER A 46 -2.42 17.11 1.39
CA SER A 46 -2.54 17.39 -0.05
C SER A 46 -3.23 18.73 -0.33
N ILE A 47 -4.31 19.05 0.40
CA ILE A 47 -5.01 20.32 0.27
C ILE A 47 -4.06 21.47 0.64
N MET A 48 -3.35 21.37 1.76
CA MET A 48 -2.41 22.41 2.18
C MET A 48 -1.25 22.57 1.19
N ILE A 49 -0.68 21.48 0.68
CA ILE A 49 0.38 21.47 -0.35
C ILE A 49 -0.09 22.19 -1.61
N ALA A 50 -1.33 21.94 -2.05
CA ALA A 50 -1.93 22.59 -3.20
C ALA A 50 -2.18 24.08 -2.98
N LEU A 51 -2.53 24.49 -1.75
CA LEU A 51 -2.79 25.89 -1.40
C LEU A 51 -1.53 26.73 -1.21
N ILE A 52 -0.41 26.14 -0.77
CA ILE A 52 0.84 26.87 -0.47
C ILE A 52 1.27 27.84 -1.59
N PRO A 53 1.33 27.46 -2.88
CA PRO A 53 1.74 28.37 -3.95
C PRO A 53 0.83 29.58 -4.09
N TYR A 54 -0.48 29.40 -3.92
CA TYR A 54 -1.46 30.49 -4.01
C TYR A 54 -1.38 31.42 -2.81
N ILE A 55 -1.19 30.87 -1.62
CA ILE A 55 -0.96 31.66 -0.40
C ILE A 55 0.34 32.45 -0.53
N ARG A 56 1.43 31.82 -1.00
CA ARG A 56 2.72 32.46 -1.26
C ARG A 56 2.55 33.64 -2.21
N GLU A 57 1.83 33.46 -3.31
CA GLU A 57 1.58 34.50 -4.31
C GLU A 57 0.71 35.64 -3.76
N ALA A 58 -0.33 35.33 -3.00
CA ALA A 58 -1.16 36.34 -2.34
C ALA A 58 -0.35 37.19 -1.34
N VAL A 59 0.53 36.54 -0.56
CA VAL A 59 1.44 37.24 0.36
C VAL A 59 2.43 38.10 -0.41
N ARG A 60 3.06 37.58 -1.48
CA ARG A 60 4.04 38.30 -2.31
C ARG A 60 3.54 39.68 -2.75
N ARG A 61 2.28 39.78 -3.17
CA ARG A 61 1.66 41.04 -3.64
C ARG A 61 1.58 42.14 -2.59
N HIS A 62 1.74 41.78 -1.32
CA HIS A 62 1.63 42.69 -0.18
C HIS A 62 2.96 42.85 0.58
N LEU A 63 4.06 42.29 0.06
CA LEU A 63 5.39 42.44 0.65
C LEU A 63 6.16 43.59 0.00
N ASN A 64 6.93 44.30 0.82
CA ASN A 64 7.97 45.19 0.31
C ASN A 64 9.24 44.37 -0.07
N PRO A 65 10.16 44.93 -0.88
CA PRO A 65 11.35 44.20 -1.33
C PRO A 65 12.22 43.66 -0.19
N LYS A 66 12.29 44.38 0.95
CA LYS A 66 13.05 43.95 2.14
C LYS A 66 12.48 42.69 2.80
N GLN A 67 11.19 42.40 2.60
CA GLN A 67 10.49 41.24 3.14
C GLN A 67 10.45 40.06 2.17
N ALA A 68 10.95 40.21 0.94
CA ALA A 68 10.85 39.18 -0.10
C ALA A 68 11.51 37.85 0.28
N VAL A 69 12.54 37.87 1.15
CA VAL A 69 13.20 36.66 1.68
C VAL A 69 12.21 35.72 2.38
N MET A 70 11.13 36.24 2.99
CA MET A 70 10.11 35.43 3.64
C MET A 70 9.38 34.48 2.66
N LEU A 71 9.44 34.73 1.35
CA LEU A 71 8.83 33.84 0.36
C LEU A 71 9.51 32.48 0.31
N THR A 72 10.79 32.38 0.70
CA THR A 72 11.50 31.09 0.76
C THR A 72 10.96 30.18 1.86
N GLU A 73 10.34 30.75 2.91
CA GLU A 73 9.70 29.97 3.97
C GLU A 73 8.51 29.17 3.45
N PHE A 74 7.79 29.65 2.43
CA PHE A 74 6.71 28.89 1.80
C PHE A 74 7.22 27.69 1.00
N ASP A 75 8.37 27.84 0.33
CA ASP A 75 9.00 26.75 -0.40
C ASP A 75 9.56 25.69 0.55
N LYS A 76 10.09 26.11 1.71
CA LYS A 76 10.43 25.20 2.81
C LYS A 76 9.20 24.49 3.36
N LEU A 77 8.14 25.23 3.70
CA LEU A 77 6.88 24.66 4.18
C LEU A 77 6.32 23.62 3.22
N LYS A 78 6.32 23.88 1.91
CA LYS A 78 5.83 22.91 0.93
C LYS A 78 6.59 21.59 1.03
N ARG A 79 7.92 21.63 1.14
CA ARG A 79 8.76 20.44 1.31
C ARG A 79 8.46 19.73 2.62
N ASP A 80 8.36 20.46 3.73
CA ASP A 80 8.06 19.89 5.05
C ASP A 80 6.70 19.16 5.07
N TYR A 81 5.70 19.67 4.34
CA TYR A 81 4.40 18.99 4.20
C TYR A 81 4.47 17.75 3.29
N GLN A 82 5.26 17.81 2.22
CA GLN A 82 5.47 16.67 1.31
C GLN A 82 6.22 15.54 2.01
N GLU A 83 7.23 15.86 2.81
CA GLU A 83 7.98 14.90 3.63
C GLU A 83 7.07 14.23 4.66
N HIS A 84 6.28 15.02 5.40
CA HIS A 84 5.30 14.46 6.32
C HIS A 84 4.25 13.57 5.62
N GLN A 85 3.78 13.96 4.43
CA GLN A 85 2.89 13.11 3.64
C GLN A 85 3.57 11.78 3.24
N HIS A 86 4.85 11.82 2.85
CA HIS A 86 5.64 10.64 2.55
C HIS A 86 5.77 9.70 3.77
N GLU A 87 6.02 10.24 4.96
CA GLU A 87 6.07 9.46 6.21
C GLU A 87 4.74 8.74 6.50
N ILE A 88 3.60 9.39 6.22
CA ILE A 88 2.28 8.76 6.35
C ILE A 88 2.13 7.59 5.38
N HIS A 89 2.57 7.75 4.13
CA HIS A 89 2.53 6.69 3.12
C HIS A 89 3.43 5.52 3.51
N ALA A 90 4.65 5.80 3.98
CA ALA A 90 5.57 4.80 4.48
C ALA A 90 4.97 4.02 5.69
N LYS A 91 4.28 4.71 6.60
CA LYS A 91 3.58 4.06 7.73
C LYS A 91 2.46 3.13 7.27
N LEU A 92 1.71 3.50 6.21
CA LEU A 92 0.69 2.61 5.62
C LEU A 92 1.32 1.32 5.08
N VAL A 93 2.45 1.43 4.38
CA VAL A 93 3.20 0.28 3.87
C VAL A 93 3.72 -0.59 5.03
N ALA A 94 4.34 0.01 6.04
CA ALA A 94 4.86 -0.70 7.21
C ALA A 94 3.77 -1.49 7.95
N ILE A 95 2.58 -0.91 8.15
CA ILE A 95 1.43 -1.61 8.76
C ILE A 95 1.06 -2.87 7.96
N MET A 96 1.09 -2.81 6.63
CA MET A 96 0.80 -3.98 5.80
C MET A 96 1.92 -5.01 5.84
N SER A 97 3.17 -4.58 5.89
CA SER A 97 4.32 -5.48 6.09
C SER A 97 4.23 -6.25 7.42
N ASP A 98 3.81 -5.59 8.50
CA ASP A 98 3.59 -6.25 9.80
C ASP A 98 2.47 -7.31 9.72
N ARG A 99 1.36 -6.97 9.04
CA ARG A 99 0.25 -7.91 8.80
C ARG A 99 0.69 -9.12 7.99
N LEU A 100 1.43 -8.87 6.93
CA LEU A 100 2.02 -9.90 6.07
C LEU A 100 2.96 -10.82 6.85
N GLN A 101 3.75 -10.29 7.78
CA GLN A 101 4.63 -11.09 8.62
C GLN A 101 3.84 -12.03 9.55
N VAL A 102 2.70 -11.60 10.08
CA VAL A 102 1.80 -12.48 10.87
C VAL A 102 1.27 -13.62 10.01
N HIS A 103 0.73 -13.33 8.82
CA HIS A 103 0.22 -14.35 7.91
C HIS A 103 1.30 -15.29 7.38
N SER A 104 2.52 -14.79 7.20
CA SER A 104 3.68 -15.59 6.82
C SER A 104 4.00 -16.67 7.85
N ARG A 105 3.94 -16.34 9.15
CA ARG A 105 4.11 -17.33 10.23
C ARG A 105 3.00 -18.37 10.22
N SER A 106 1.77 -17.96 9.94
CA SER A 106 0.65 -18.90 9.78
C SER A 106 0.85 -19.83 8.59
N LEU A 107 1.37 -19.33 7.46
CA LEU A 107 1.73 -20.14 6.29
C LEU A 107 2.81 -21.17 6.62
N GLU A 108 3.90 -20.74 7.27
CA GLU A 108 5.03 -21.63 7.64
C GLU A 108 4.59 -22.78 8.57
N GLY A 109 3.54 -22.58 9.36
CA GLY A 109 2.98 -23.61 10.25
C GLY A 109 2.04 -24.62 9.57
N ILE A 110 1.71 -24.46 8.28
CA ILE A 110 0.78 -25.36 7.59
C ILE A 110 1.50 -26.60 7.09
N ASN A 111 1.01 -27.77 7.49
CA ASN A 111 1.33 -29.02 6.81
C ASN A 111 0.49 -29.14 5.52
N PHE A 112 1.12 -28.90 4.37
CA PHE A 112 0.45 -28.98 3.07
C PHE A 112 0.21 -30.43 2.60
N GLU A 113 0.86 -31.41 3.23
CA GLU A 113 0.65 -32.84 2.92
C GLU A 113 -0.68 -33.37 3.47
N GLU A 114 -1.24 -32.71 4.48
CA GLU A 114 -2.56 -33.05 5.00
C GLU A 114 -3.67 -32.52 4.10
N PRO A 115 -4.81 -33.24 4.02
CA PRO A 115 -5.99 -32.74 3.32
C PRO A 115 -6.39 -31.35 3.82
N ALA A 116 -6.80 -30.48 2.89
CA ALA A 116 -7.26 -29.15 3.23
C ALA A 116 -8.48 -29.24 4.18
N PRO A 117 -8.45 -28.58 5.36
CA PRO A 117 -9.54 -28.70 6.35
C PRO A 117 -10.91 -28.24 5.84
N ARG A 118 -10.92 -27.40 4.79
CA ARG A 118 -12.13 -26.77 4.23
C ARG A 118 -12.41 -27.19 2.78
N GLY A 119 -11.84 -28.32 2.37
CA GLY A 119 -11.98 -28.85 1.01
C GLY A 119 -10.86 -28.43 0.05
N PRO A 120 -10.68 -29.18 -1.05
CA PRO A 120 -9.51 -29.09 -1.93
C PRO A 120 -9.44 -27.77 -2.75
N ASP A 121 -10.58 -27.14 -3.04
CA ASP A 121 -10.65 -25.93 -3.86
C ASP A 121 -10.82 -24.64 -3.03
N THR A 122 -10.64 -24.74 -1.71
CA THR A 122 -10.80 -23.61 -0.79
C THR A 122 -9.42 -23.07 -0.38
N PRO A 123 -9.16 -21.75 -0.51
CA PRO A 123 -7.92 -21.15 -0.05
C PRO A 123 -7.71 -21.36 1.46
N ASN A 124 -6.46 -21.37 1.89
CA ASN A 124 -6.09 -21.43 3.30
C ASN A 124 -6.51 -20.14 4.03
N ALA A 125 -6.78 -20.25 5.34
CA ALA A 125 -7.37 -19.16 6.11
C ALA A 125 -6.48 -17.91 6.17
N TYR A 126 -5.15 -18.11 6.21
CA TYR A 126 -4.20 -16.99 6.17
C TYR A 126 -4.32 -16.20 4.85
N MET A 127 -4.54 -16.89 3.72
CA MET A 127 -4.62 -16.27 2.41
C MET A 127 -5.91 -15.44 2.26
N GLU A 128 -7.04 -15.97 2.75
CA GLU A 128 -8.29 -15.21 2.79
C GLU A 128 -8.19 -13.97 3.68
N ALA A 129 -7.58 -14.10 4.86
CA ALA A 129 -7.38 -12.98 5.77
C ALA A 129 -6.47 -11.91 5.14
N LEU A 130 -5.36 -12.33 4.54
CA LEU A 130 -4.43 -11.46 3.82
C LEU A 130 -5.15 -10.68 2.71
N VAL A 131 -5.87 -11.37 1.83
CA VAL A 131 -6.62 -10.75 0.73
C VAL A 131 -7.67 -9.77 1.26
N LYS A 132 -8.39 -10.14 2.32
CA LYS A 132 -9.40 -9.28 2.94
C LYS A 132 -8.80 -7.99 3.50
N GLU A 133 -7.65 -8.07 4.16
CA GLU A 133 -6.95 -6.91 4.72
C GLU A 133 -6.44 -5.97 3.61
N HIS A 134 -5.88 -6.50 2.53
CA HIS A 134 -5.45 -5.71 1.36
C HIS A 134 -6.63 -5.02 0.66
N ASN A 135 -7.75 -5.73 0.46
CA ASN A 135 -8.98 -5.15 -0.07
C ASN A 135 -9.53 -4.04 0.81
N THR A 136 -9.48 -4.23 2.13
CA THR A 136 -9.95 -3.22 3.10
C THR A 136 -9.07 -1.97 3.02
N LEU A 137 -7.75 -2.13 2.93
CA LEU A 137 -6.83 -1.01 2.74
C LEU A 137 -7.16 -0.26 1.44
N HIS A 138 -7.20 -0.96 0.29
CA HIS A 138 -7.49 -0.33 -1.01
C HIS A 138 -8.81 0.45 -0.98
N LYS A 139 -9.88 -0.14 -0.41
CA LYS A 139 -11.18 0.53 -0.26
C LYS A 139 -11.10 1.80 0.59
N VAL A 140 -10.32 1.78 1.67
CA VAL A 140 -10.13 2.95 2.53
C VAL A 140 -9.33 4.02 1.79
N LEU A 141 -8.21 3.68 1.17
CA LEU A 141 -7.36 4.64 0.47
C LEU A 141 -8.10 5.28 -0.72
N SER A 142 -8.78 4.47 -1.54
CA SER A 142 -9.56 4.92 -2.70
C SER A 142 -10.72 5.86 -2.35
N ARG A 143 -11.18 5.84 -1.09
CA ARG A 143 -12.23 6.75 -0.62
C ARG A 143 -11.71 8.17 -0.34
N PHE A 144 -10.44 8.34 0.00
CA PHE A 144 -9.91 9.60 0.51
C PHE A 144 -8.74 10.16 -0.30
N LEU A 145 -8.05 9.33 -1.08
CA LEU A 145 -6.86 9.72 -1.82
C LEU A 145 -7.10 9.67 -3.34
N ALA A 146 -6.32 10.46 -4.07
CA ALA A 146 -6.33 10.44 -5.53
C ALA A 146 -5.81 9.10 -6.07
N THR A 147 -6.31 8.67 -7.22
CA THR A 147 -6.00 7.37 -7.84
C THR A 147 -4.49 7.12 -7.96
N GLU A 148 -3.74 8.15 -8.34
CA GLU A 148 -2.28 8.09 -8.52
C GLU A 148 -1.56 7.83 -7.19
N THR A 149 -2.04 8.46 -6.11
CA THR A 149 -1.50 8.24 -4.76
C THR A 149 -1.85 6.83 -4.25
N VAL A 150 -3.07 6.36 -4.50
CA VAL A 150 -3.48 4.99 -4.17
C VAL A 150 -2.60 3.99 -4.91
N ALA A 151 -2.38 4.19 -6.22
CA ALA A 151 -1.52 3.34 -7.03
C ALA A 151 -0.08 3.30 -6.52
N ALA A 152 0.49 4.45 -6.14
CA ALA A 152 1.84 4.51 -5.59
C ALA A 152 1.98 3.76 -4.26
N ILE A 153 1.02 3.91 -3.34
CA ILE A 153 1.03 3.21 -2.04
C ILE A 153 0.80 1.71 -2.25
N MET A 154 -0.24 1.34 -2.98
CA MET A 154 -0.61 -0.06 -3.20
C MET A 154 0.46 -0.80 -4.00
N GLY A 155 1.16 -0.15 -4.93
CA GLY A 155 2.28 -0.76 -5.65
C GLY A 155 3.43 -1.15 -4.73
N GLN A 156 3.78 -0.31 -3.74
CA GLN A 156 4.77 -0.67 -2.73
C GLN A 156 4.29 -1.81 -1.82
N VAL A 157 3.01 -1.78 -1.41
CA VAL A 157 2.40 -2.86 -0.62
C VAL A 157 2.43 -4.19 -1.38
N PHE A 158 2.05 -4.20 -2.67
CA PHE A 158 2.05 -5.41 -3.48
C PHE A 158 3.47 -5.91 -3.80
N SER A 159 4.45 -5.02 -3.98
CA SER A 159 5.84 -5.44 -4.13
C SER A 159 6.36 -6.14 -2.88
N ALA A 160 6.09 -5.58 -1.69
CA ALA A 160 6.48 -6.21 -0.42
C ALA A 160 5.76 -7.55 -0.19
N LEU A 161 4.48 -7.63 -0.60
CA LEU A 161 3.68 -8.85 -0.58
C LEU A 161 4.30 -9.95 -1.45
N ASP A 162 4.59 -9.65 -2.71
CA ASP A 162 5.17 -10.60 -3.66
C ASP A 162 6.54 -11.10 -3.17
N GLU A 163 7.42 -10.20 -2.74
CA GLU A 163 8.76 -10.54 -2.25
C GLU A 163 8.70 -11.49 -1.06
N ARG A 164 7.85 -11.20 -0.06
CA ARG A 164 7.74 -12.04 1.13
C ARG A 164 7.06 -13.38 0.85
N LEU A 165 5.99 -13.40 0.05
CA LEU A 165 5.32 -14.65 -0.29
C LEU A 165 6.24 -15.58 -1.08
N VAL A 166 7.02 -15.04 -2.04
CA VAL A 166 8.03 -15.83 -2.76
C VAL A 166 9.03 -16.46 -1.80
N GLU A 167 9.56 -15.67 -0.86
CA GLU A 167 10.51 -16.15 0.14
C GLU A 167 9.93 -17.27 1.00
N VAL A 168 8.71 -17.08 1.50
CA VAL A 168 8.07 -18.03 2.42
C VAL A 168 7.62 -19.30 1.69
N PHE A 169 7.02 -19.18 0.50
CA PHE A 169 6.64 -20.34 -0.30
C PHE A 169 7.86 -21.17 -0.75
N ALA A 170 9.00 -20.53 -1.01
CA ALA A 170 10.24 -21.25 -1.37
C ALA A 170 10.78 -22.13 -0.23
N ARG A 171 10.41 -21.85 1.02
CA ARG A 171 10.78 -22.66 2.19
C ARG A 171 9.88 -23.89 2.36
N VAL A 172 8.72 -23.92 1.69
CA VAL A 172 7.81 -25.05 1.71
C VAL A 172 8.21 -26.01 0.59
N GLU A 173 8.60 -27.23 0.95
CA GLU A 173 8.97 -28.29 -0.01
C GLU A 173 7.85 -29.34 -0.14
N PRO A 174 6.85 -29.14 -1.01
CA PRO A 174 5.75 -30.08 -1.17
C PRO A 174 6.19 -31.34 -1.91
N ARG A 175 5.94 -32.49 -1.28
CA ARG A 175 6.28 -33.83 -1.76
C ARG A 175 5.18 -34.40 -2.64
N SER A 176 3.91 -34.18 -2.26
CA SER A 176 2.76 -34.68 -3.00
C SER A 176 2.23 -33.68 -4.04
N ARG A 177 1.55 -34.20 -5.07
CA ARG A 177 0.81 -33.37 -6.04
C ARG A 177 -0.32 -32.58 -5.36
N SER A 178 -1.01 -33.19 -4.39
CA SER A 178 -2.07 -32.53 -3.61
C SER A 178 -1.56 -31.32 -2.84
N ALA A 179 -0.36 -31.41 -2.23
CA ALA A 179 0.26 -30.27 -1.56
C ALA A 179 0.54 -29.11 -2.53
N ARG A 180 1.05 -29.41 -3.73
CA ARG A 180 1.28 -28.40 -4.78
C ARG A 180 -0.02 -27.76 -5.25
N ASP A 181 -1.04 -28.57 -5.51
CA ASP A 181 -2.36 -28.08 -5.95
C ASP A 181 -3.00 -27.16 -4.89
N ARG A 182 -2.84 -27.50 -3.61
CA ARG A 182 -3.32 -26.68 -2.48
C ARG A 182 -2.61 -25.33 -2.39
N MET A 183 -1.30 -25.27 -2.61
CA MET A 183 -0.57 -24.00 -2.70
C MET A 183 -1.01 -23.18 -3.92
N LEU A 184 -1.29 -23.82 -5.05
CA LEU A 184 -1.77 -23.14 -6.27
C LEU A 184 -3.16 -22.53 -6.10
N VAL A 185 -4.04 -23.12 -5.29
CA VAL A 185 -5.34 -22.53 -4.94
C VAL A 185 -5.15 -21.16 -4.27
N ASP A 186 -4.23 -21.06 -3.30
CA ASP A 186 -3.94 -19.79 -2.62
C ASP A 186 -3.42 -18.71 -3.57
N VAL A 187 -2.49 -19.08 -4.46
CA VAL A 187 -1.91 -18.16 -5.43
C VAL A 187 -2.95 -17.67 -6.44
N ARG A 188 -3.82 -18.56 -6.93
CA ARG A 188 -4.92 -18.18 -7.84
C ARG A 188 -5.88 -17.23 -7.14
N TYR A 189 -6.32 -17.57 -5.93
CA TYR A 189 -7.22 -16.74 -5.15
C TYR A 189 -6.65 -15.34 -4.91
N LEU A 190 -5.37 -15.23 -4.55
CA LEU A 190 -4.68 -13.96 -4.38
C LEU A 190 -4.72 -13.10 -5.65
N ARG A 191 -4.35 -13.69 -6.79
CA ARG A 191 -4.27 -13.00 -8.08
C ARG A 191 -5.63 -12.54 -8.57
N GLU A 192 -6.64 -13.38 -8.50
CA GLU A 192 -8.01 -13.05 -8.91
C GLU A 192 -8.57 -11.89 -8.06
N ARG A 193 -8.32 -11.92 -6.75
CA ARG A 193 -8.91 -10.94 -5.83
C ARG A 193 -8.19 -9.60 -5.80
N LEU A 194 -6.87 -9.58 -5.96
CA LEU A 194 -6.08 -8.35 -5.88
C LEU A 194 -5.61 -7.81 -7.24
N GLY A 195 -5.54 -8.67 -8.25
CA GLY A 195 -5.07 -8.31 -9.60
C GLY A 195 -6.05 -7.49 -10.43
N GLU A 196 -7.32 -7.43 -10.02
CA GLU A 196 -8.41 -6.70 -10.67
C GLU A 196 -8.86 -5.45 -9.89
N LEU A 197 -8.08 -5.05 -8.88
CA LEU A 197 -8.41 -3.87 -8.10
C LEU A 197 -8.32 -2.60 -8.95
N LYS A 198 -9.44 -1.87 -9.00
CA LYS A 198 -9.58 -0.65 -9.81
C LYS A 198 -8.53 0.41 -9.44
N GLY A 199 -7.89 0.99 -10.45
CA GLY A 199 -6.89 2.06 -10.30
C GLY A 199 -5.51 1.58 -9.87
N VAL A 200 -5.31 0.26 -9.71
CA VAL A 200 -4.03 -0.36 -9.35
C VAL A 200 -3.76 -1.63 -10.17
N GLU A 201 -4.45 -1.77 -11.31
CA GLU A 201 -4.46 -2.97 -12.14
C GLU A 201 -3.06 -3.36 -12.65
N ASP A 202 -2.22 -2.37 -12.94
CA ASP A 202 -0.85 -2.57 -13.43
C ASP A 202 0.11 -3.04 -12.32
N ASN A 203 -0.24 -2.77 -11.06
CA ASN A 203 0.60 -3.06 -9.89
C ASN A 203 0.18 -4.33 -9.14
N GLY A 204 -0.87 -5.03 -9.58
CA GLY A 204 -1.42 -6.18 -8.88
C GLY A 204 -0.37 -7.29 -8.63
N PRO A 205 -0.57 -8.16 -7.61
CA PRO A 205 0.36 -9.22 -7.26
C PRO A 205 0.74 -10.09 -8.46
N GLY A 206 2.05 -10.26 -8.67
CA GLY A 206 2.67 -11.00 -9.77
C GLY A 206 2.64 -10.35 -11.15
N LYS A 207 2.32 -9.05 -11.24
CA LYS A 207 2.47 -8.25 -12.47
C LYS A 207 3.74 -7.40 -12.48
N VAL A 208 4.20 -6.92 -11.32
CA VAL A 208 5.38 -6.02 -11.19
C VAL A 208 6.70 -6.75 -11.39
N ARG A 209 6.76 -8.03 -11.00
CA ARG A 209 7.81 -8.97 -11.38
C ARG A 209 7.12 -10.27 -11.82
N PRO A 210 7.59 -10.97 -12.86
CA PRO A 210 7.09 -12.30 -13.15
C PRO A 210 7.42 -13.17 -11.94
N THR A 211 6.45 -13.37 -11.06
CA THR A 211 6.58 -14.27 -9.91
C THR A 211 6.73 -15.66 -10.48
N ARG A 212 7.98 -16.11 -10.64
CA ARG A 212 8.28 -17.52 -10.83
C ARG A 212 7.91 -18.20 -9.53
N PHE A 213 6.64 -18.59 -9.38
CA PHE A 213 6.26 -19.51 -8.32
C PHE A 213 7.07 -20.80 -8.54
N PHE A 214 7.93 -21.08 -7.56
CA PHE A 214 8.91 -22.16 -7.63
C PHE A 214 8.22 -23.53 -7.61
N PHE A 215 8.12 -24.13 -8.80
CA PHE A 215 8.13 -25.58 -8.98
C PHE A 215 9.12 -25.89 -10.10
N SER A 216 10.40 -25.98 -9.76
CA SER A 216 11.48 -26.16 -10.74
C SER A 216 12.60 -27.05 -10.21
N HIS A 217 12.29 -28.15 -9.53
CA HIS A 217 13.30 -29.20 -9.24
C HIS A 217 12.73 -30.63 -9.35
N SER A 218 11.94 -30.90 -10.37
CA SER A 218 11.76 -32.26 -10.91
C SER A 218 11.42 -32.13 -12.38
N SER A 219 12.10 -32.91 -13.22
CA SER A 219 12.11 -32.85 -14.69
C SER A 219 10.78 -32.45 -15.34
N SER A 220 10.86 -31.52 -16.29
CA SER A 220 9.80 -30.90 -17.11
C SER A 220 8.89 -29.84 -16.47
N ARG A 221 9.09 -28.61 -16.96
CA ARG A 221 8.28 -27.37 -16.81
C ARG A 221 8.47 -26.62 -15.48
N ALA A 222 9.31 -25.59 -15.54
CA ALA A 222 9.04 -24.39 -14.77
C ALA A 222 7.62 -23.92 -15.12
N LEU A 223 6.74 -23.82 -14.13
CA LEU A 223 5.45 -23.13 -14.30
C LEU A 223 5.73 -21.62 -14.38
N THR A 224 6.28 -21.17 -15.51
CA THR A 224 6.04 -19.80 -15.98
C THR A 224 4.57 -19.75 -16.33
N LEU A 225 3.74 -19.21 -15.43
CA LEU A 225 2.39 -18.82 -15.80
C LEU A 225 2.51 -17.71 -16.85
N PRO A 226 1.86 -17.85 -18.02
CA PRO A 226 1.94 -16.83 -19.05
C PRO A 226 1.42 -15.52 -18.47
N ILE A 227 2.20 -14.45 -18.67
CA ILE A 227 1.70 -13.09 -18.62
C ILE A 227 0.65 -13.05 -19.73
N ILE A 228 -0.63 -13.20 -19.38
CA ILE A 228 -1.71 -12.89 -20.30
C ILE A 228 -1.61 -11.38 -20.49
N ALA A 229 -0.87 -10.99 -21.53
CA ALA A 229 -0.93 -9.66 -22.08
C ALA A 229 -2.41 -9.35 -22.30
N GLY A 230 -2.89 -8.27 -21.68
CA GLY A 230 -4.26 -7.82 -21.85
C GLY A 230 -4.58 -7.77 -23.35
N SER A 231 -5.60 -8.52 -23.74
CA SER A 231 -6.16 -8.51 -25.09
C SER A 231 -6.81 -7.15 -25.35
N ARG A 232 -6.00 -6.17 -25.72
CA ARG A 232 -6.47 -4.98 -26.43
C ARG A 232 -6.63 -5.36 -27.91
N GLY A 233 -7.88 -5.46 -28.33
CA GLY A 233 -8.35 -5.06 -29.66
C GLY A 233 -7.90 -5.91 -30.84
N ALA A 234 -8.66 -6.96 -31.13
CA ALA A 234 -8.88 -7.37 -32.51
C ALA A 234 -10.15 -6.67 -33.02
N ARG A 235 -9.99 -5.53 -33.69
CA ARG A 235 -10.93 -5.12 -34.75
C ARG A 235 -10.56 -5.93 -35.97
N LEU A 236 -11.49 -6.75 -36.47
CA LEU A 236 -11.50 -7.21 -37.85
C LEU A 236 -12.96 -7.43 -38.26
N GLY A 237 -13.34 -6.87 -39.41
CA GLY A 237 -14.61 -7.10 -40.10
C GLY A 237 -15.63 -6.02 -39.89
#